data_AF-A0A0L8VNH5-F1
#
_entry.id   AF-A0A0L8VNH5-F1
#
_cell.length_a   1.000
_cell.length_b   1.000
_cell.length_c   1.000
_cell.angle_alpha   90.00
_cell.angle_beta   90.00
_cell.angle_gamma   90.00
#
_symmetry.space_group_name_H-M   'P 1'
#
loop_
_entity.id
_entity.type
_entity.pdbx_description
1 polymer ?
#
loop_
_entity_poly.entity_id
_entity_poly.type
_entity_poly.pdbx_seq_one_letter_code
_entity_poly.pdbx_strand_id
1 'polypeptide(L)'
;MKRKRELANLKEQSHGNVARNAAFPKEYIKRPKQVPRNATNRKKILITWSTGTDRAKEAANSVVSEIFKKNHKGNIKVVDPTTHRIEPSNIRYFAKGIDLDKVGLSIVNVEQIDNENQIPLVKIVESRVALKKYSDFLAKKKEKELMELGVLNKSYKNLVTDKKEDNLKHIKISWQIESDDLKRQKAHEIVSLLKKGNKVTLYLDDKNNINSNNWLENFEELDRSQKGEPPRLPESVFQKRAAVLETLKEIVSEYANDPVLLGNMNSKMIMKLIPKDVKPQNNDKRALKELRKKERQEKLQKRIQRKKMNEM
;
A
#
# COMPACT_ATOMS: atom_id res chain seq x y z
N MET A 1 -68.96 -49.20 32.90
CA MET A 1 -68.17 -49.84 31.82
C MET A 1 -68.15 -48.87 30.63
N LYS A 2 -67.23 -47.90 30.52
CA LYS A 2 -65.93 -48.08 29.85
C LYS A 2 -65.88 -49.39 29.07
N ARG A 3 -66.32 -49.37 27.81
CA ARG A 3 -66.01 -50.38 26.79
C ARG A 3 -66.49 -49.79 25.47
N LYS A 4 -65.56 -49.23 24.70
CA LYS A 4 -65.10 -49.91 23.48
C LYS A 4 -66.29 -50.30 22.60
N ARG A 5 -66.95 -49.32 21.95
CA ARG A 5 -67.82 -49.51 20.76
C ARG A 5 -68.47 -48.20 20.30
N GLU A 6 -67.70 -47.11 20.19
CA GLU A 6 -68.18 -45.88 19.51
C GLU A 6 -67.05 -45.27 18.68
N LEU A 7 -66.26 -46.12 18.02
CA LEU A 7 -65.22 -45.71 17.05
C LEU A 7 -65.57 -46.05 15.61
N ALA A 8 -66.83 -46.37 15.32
CA ALA A 8 -67.29 -46.56 13.96
C ALA A 8 -68.69 -45.99 13.84
N ASN A 9 -68.81 -44.92 13.09
CA ASN A 9 -70.04 -44.40 12.51
C ASN A 9 -71.09 -43.88 13.49
N LEU A 10 -71.01 -42.58 13.77
CA LEU A 10 -72.20 -41.74 13.92
C LEU A 10 -71.86 -40.28 13.58
N LYS A 11 -72.65 -39.74 12.63
CA LYS A 11 -72.83 -38.33 12.24
C LYS A 11 -71.69 -37.73 11.40
N GLU A 12 -71.79 -37.63 10.08
CA GLU A 12 -72.90 -37.06 9.29
C GLU A 12 -73.58 -35.84 9.93
N GLN A 13 -73.45 -34.71 9.23
CA GLN A 13 -74.28 -33.52 9.26
C GLN A 13 -74.03 -32.49 10.38
N SER A 14 -73.26 -31.45 10.02
CA SER A 14 -73.69 -30.06 10.26
C SER A 14 -73.05 -29.14 9.22
N HIS A 15 -73.82 -28.80 8.18
CA HIS A 15 -73.59 -27.64 7.34
C HIS A 15 -73.73 -26.36 8.18
N GLY A 16 -72.88 -25.36 7.93
CA GLY A 16 -73.16 -23.99 8.39
C GLY A 16 -71.98 -23.02 8.33
N ASN A 17 -71.97 -22.23 7.25
CA ASN A 17 -71.51 -20.83 7.19
C ASN A 17 -70.00 -20.49 7.22
N VAL A 18 -69.50 -20.23 6.00
CA VAL A 18 -69.01 -18.92 5.53
C VAL A 18 -68.42 -17.98 6.61
N ALA A 19 -67.09 -17.89 6.65
CA ALA A 19 -66.39 -16.69 7.13
C ALA A 19 -65.04 -16.52 6.41
N ARG A 20 -65.10 -15.76 5.29
CA ARG A 20 -64.13 -14.74 4.86
C ARG A 20 -62.65 -14.99 5.22
N ASN A 21 -61.92 -15.65 4.33
CA ASN A 21 -60.48 -15.43 4.24
C ASN A 21 -60.26 -14.00 3.73
N ALA A 22 -59.82 -13.11 4.63
CA ALA A 22 -59.43 -11.74 4.32
C ALA A 22 -58.36 -11.75 3.23
N ALA A 23 -58.72 -11.26 2.05
CA ALA A 23 -57.81 -11.04 0.95
C ALA A 23 -56.82 -9.95 1.37
N PHE A 24 -55.55 -10.31 1.54
CA PHE A 24 -54.48 -9.31 1.52
C PHE A 24 -54.46 -8.68 0.13
N PRO A 25 -54.61 -7.35 0.00
CA PRO A 25 -54.47 -6.70 -1.29
C PRO A 25 -53.02 -6.90 -1.74
N LYS A 26 -52.83 -7.67 -2.83
CA LYS A 26 -51.56 -7.70 -3.55
C LYS A 26 -51.39 -6.31 -4.16
N GLU A 27 -50.77 -5.41 -3.43
CA GLU A 27 -50.18 -4.21 -4.01
C GLU A 27 -49.22 -4.67 -5.11
N TYR A 28 -49.64 -4.47 -6.35
CA TYR A 28 -48.78 -4.61 -7.51
C TYR A 28 -47.70 -3.53 -7.39
N ILE A 29 -46.57 -3.88 -6.78
CA ILE A 29 -45.33 -3.13 -6.94
C ILE A 29 -45.03 -3.17 -8.43
N LYS A 30 -45.37 -2.10 -9.15
CA LYS A 30 -44.95 -1.87 -10.52
C LYS A 30 -43.43 -1.82 -10.51
N ARG A 31 -42.78 -2.95 -10.74
CA ARG A 31 -41.35 -2.99 -11.04
C ARG A 31 -41.14 -2.05 -12.23
N PRO A 32 -40.32 -1.00 -12.11
CA PRO A 32 -40.06 -0.13 -13.25
C PRO A 32 -39.54 -1.02 -14.38
N LYS A 33 -40.16 -0.89 -15.57
CA LYS A 33 -39.69 -1.55 -16.80
C LYS A 33 -38.20 -1.23 -16.92
N GLN A 34 -37.35 -2.25 -16.83
CA GLN A 34 -35.94 -2.08 -17.11
C GLN A 34 -35.84 -1.54 -18.53
N VAL A 35 -35.27 -0.34 -18.66
CA VAL A 35 -34.90 0.25 -19.93
C VAL A 35 -34.06 -0.82 -20.66
N PRO A 36 -34.39 -1.21 -21.91
CA PRO A 36 -33.57 -2.18 -22.61
C PRO A 36 -32.16 -1.59 -22.67
N ARG A 37 -31.22 -2.27 -22.01
CA ARG A 37 -29.80 -1.94 -22.05
C ARG A 37 -29.34 -2.24 -23.48
N ASN A 38 -29.60 -1.34 -24.41
CA ASN A 38 -28.80 -1.18 -25.62
C ASN A 38 -27.44 -0.57 -25.22
N ALA A 39 -26.79 -1.14 -24.20
CA ALA A 39 -25.36 -1.05 -24.11
C ALA A 39 -24.88 -1.82 -25.32
N THR A 40 -24.28 -1.12 -26.29
CA THR A 40 -23.53 -1.71 -27.40
C THR A 40 -22.78 -2.94 -26.88
N ASN A 41 -23.32 -4.14 -27.10
CA ASN A 41 -22.67 -5.39 -26.75
C ASN A 41 -21.56 -5.55 -27.78
N ARG A 42 -20.48 -4.78 -27.57
CA ARG A 42 -19.29 -4.79 -28.41
C ARG A 42 -18.78 -6.22 -28.35
N LYS A 43 -18.93 -6.95 -29.45
CA LYS A 43 -18.50 -8.35 -29.56
C LYS A 43 -17.05 -8.41 -29.12
N LYS A 44 -16.77 -9.19 -28.07
CA LYS A 44 -15.42 -9.40 -27.57
C LYS A 44 -14.65 -10.10 -28.69
N ILE A 45 -13.76 -9.37 -29.35
CA ILE A 45 -12.92 -9.94 -30.41
C ILE A 45 -11.95 -10.89 -29.72
N LEU A 46 -12.13 -12.19 -29.96
CA LEU A 46 -11.28 -13.24 -29.41
C LEU A 46 -10.40 -13.76 -30.54
N ILE A 47 -9.09 -13.66 -30.38
CA ILE A 47 -8.13 -14.26 -31.30
C ILE A 47 -7.92 -15.70 -30.84
N THR A 48 -8.13 -16.65 -31.76
CA THR A 48 -7.82 -18.06 -31.53
C THR A 48 -6.35 -18.31 -31.88
N TRP A 49 -5.64 -18.99 -30.98
CA TRP A 49 -4.22 -19.30 -31.14
C TRP A 49 -4.07 -20.80 -31.41
N SER A 50 -3.31 -21.15 -32.45
CA SER A 50 -3.02 -22.54 -32.82
C SER A 50 -1.93 -23.16 -31.95
N THR A 51 -0.97 -22.37 -31.47
CA THR A 51 0.21 -22.80 -30.70
C THR A 51 0.19 -22.27 -29.26
N GLY A 52 1.08 -22.79 -28.40
CA GLY A 52 1.17 -22.36 -27.00
C GLY A 52 0.37 -23.22 -26.02
N THR A 53 0.86 -23.27 -24.77
CA THR A 53 0.09 -23.73 -23.62
C THR A 53 -1.13 -22.84 -23.34
N ASP A 54 -2.15 -23.36 -22.67
CA ASP A 54 -3.36 -22.58 -22.34
C ASP A 54 -3.05 -21.28 -21.60
N ARG A 55 -2.08 -21.32 -20.70
CA ARG A 55 -1.62 -20.14 -19.96
C ARG A 55 -0.93 -19.11 -20.86
N ALA A 56 -0.19 -19.55 -21.88
CA ALA A 56 0.41 -18.66 -22.87
C ALA A 56 -0.65 -18.00 -23.76
N LYS A 57 -1.69 -18.76 -24.14
CA LYS A 57 -2.85 -18.24 -24.89
C LYS A 57 -3.62 -17.20 -24.07
N GLU A 58 -3.83 -17.45 -22.78
CA GLU A 58 -4.45 -16.49 -21.86
C GLU A 58 -3.63 -15.20 -21.72
N ALA A 59 -2.31 -15.33 -21.58
CA ALA A 59 -1.39 -14.19 -21.52
C ALA A 59 -1.46 -13.34 -22.79
N ALA A 60 -1.43 -13.98 -23.97
CA ALA A 60 -1.55 -13.30 -25.25
C ALA A 60 -2.93 -12.63 -25.41
N ASN A 61 -4.01 -13.32 -25.02
CA ASN A 61 -5.37 -12.77 -25.05
C ASN A 61 -5.55 -11.57 -24.09
N SER A 62 -4.85 -11.57 -22.96
CA SER A 62 -4.82 -10.42 -22.04
C SER A 62 -4.24 -9.19 -22.73
N VAL A 63 -3.11 -9.35 -23.41
CA VAL A 63 -2.44 -8.27 -24.16
C VAL A 63 -3.32 -7.77 -25.31
N VAL A 64 -3.89 -8.68 -26.10
CA VAL A 64 -4.83 -8.33 -27.18
C VAL A 64 -6.04 -7.57 -26.65
N SER A 65 -6.59 -8.00 -25.51
CA SER A 65 -7.71 -7.33 -24.86
C SER A 65 -7.34 -5.92 -24.40
N GLU A 66 -6.11 -5.70 -23.93
CA GLU A 66 -5.61 -4.38 -23.56
C GLU A 66 -5.43 -3.47 -24.77
N ILE A 67 -4.93 -4.02 -25.89
CA ILE A 67 -4.83 -3.30 -27.16
C ILE A 67 -6.21 -2.83 -27.64
N PHE A 68 -7.23 -3.70 -27.64
CA PHE A 68 -8.58 -3.33 -28.06
C PHE A 68 -9.29 -2.34 -27.12
N LYS A 69 -8.89 -2.28 -25.84
CA LYS A 69 -9.35 -1.24 -24.91
C LYS A 69 -8.78 0.13 -25.24
N LYS A 70 -7.52 0.18 -25.70
CA LYS A 70 -6.80 1.42 -26.06
C LYS A 70 -7.11 1.89 -27.48
N ASN A 71 -7.29 0.95 -28.40
CA ASN A 71 -7.64 1.20 -29.80
C ASN A 71 -8.58 0.13 -30.32
N HIS A 72 -9.84 0.51 -30.56
CA HIS A 72 -10.86 -0.41 -31.05
C HIS A 72 -10.59 -0.96 -32.45
N LYS A 73 -9.86 -0.22 -33.30
CA LYS A 73 -9.48 -0.68 -34.65
C LYS A 73 -8.37 -1.75 -34.59
N GLY A 74 -7.65 -1.84 -33.47
CA GLY A 74 -6.56 -2.81 -33.28
C GLY A 74 -5.27 -2.44 -34.01
N ASN A 75 -5.07 -1.16 -34.35
CA ASN A 75 -3.81 -0.70 -34.94
C ASN A 75 -2.75 -0.63 -33.84
N ILE A 76 -1.58 -1.16 -34.17
CA ILE A 76 -0.42 -1.28 -33.27
C ILE A 76 0.83 -0.81 -34.00
N LYS A 77 1.84 -0.42 -33.24
CA LYS A 77 3.21 -0.34 -33.75
C LYS A 77 3.96 -1.56 -33.26
N VAL A 78 4.65 -2.27 -34.14
CA VAL A 78 5.43 -3.46 -33.79
C VAL A 78 6.91 -3.14 -33.86
N VAL A 79 7.65 -3.56 -32.84
CA VAL A 79 9.12 -3.57 -32.90
C VAL A 79 9.55 -4.91 -33.50
N ASP A 80 10.08 -4.86 -34.72
CA ASP A 80 10.66 -6.05 -35.35
C ASP A 80 11.93 -6.48 -34.57
N PRO A 81 12.02 -7.74 -34.10
CA PRO A 81 13.20 -8.23 -33.42
C PRO A 81 14.47 -8.21 -34.27
N THR A 82 14.35 -8.27 -35.61
CA THR A 82 15.52 -8.41 -36.51
C THR A 82 16.05 -7.05 -36.96
N THR A 83 15.16 -6.17 -37.43
CA THR A 83 15.56 -4.85 -37.96
C THR A 83 15.58 -3.74 -36.89
N HIS A 84 15.02 -4.00 -35.70
CA HIS A 84 14.79 -3.02 -34.64
C HIS A 84 14.01 -1.78 -35.07
N ARG A 85 13.33 -1.84 -36.23
CA ARG A 85 12.49 -0.77 -36.73
C ARG A 85 11.08 -0.90 -36.17
N ILE A 86 10.40 0.23 -36.12
CA ILE A 86 9.02 0.33 -35.66
C ILE A 86 8.13 0.36 -36.89
N GLU A 87 7.30 -0.67 -37.06
CA GLU A 87 6.40 -0.79 -38.19
C GLU A 87 4.93 -0.67 -37.76
N PRO A 88 4.11 0.11 -38.47
CA PRO A 88 2.67 0.14 -38.22
C PRO A 88 2.03 -1.15 -38.73
N SER A 89 1.25 -1.81 -37.89
CA SER A 89 0.54 -3.04 -38.24
C SER A 89 -0.81 -3.14 -37.53
N ASN A 90 -1.56 -4.22 -37.77
CA ASN A 90 -2.78 -4.53 -37.04
C ASN A 90 -2.63 -5.84 -36.27
N ILE A 91 -3.07 -5.86 -35.02
CA ILE A 91 -2.95 -7.02 -34.14
C ILE A 91 -3.57 -8.28 -34.73
N ARG A 92 -4.63 -8.17 -35.55
CA ARG A 92 -5.29 -9.31 -36.18
C ARG A 92 -4.41 -10.02 -37.21
N TYR A 93 -3.63 -9.26 -37.96
CA TYR A 93 -2.69 -9.82 -38.95
C TYR A 93 -1.44 -10.30 -38.24
N PHE A 94 -0.93 -9.49 -37.32
CA PHE A 94 0.28 -9.80 -36.57
C PHE A 94 0.15 -11.08 -35.74
N ALA A 95 -1.00 -11.32 -35.10
CA ALA A 95 -1.23 -12.50 -34.28
C ALA A 95 -1.16 -13.84 -35.05
N LYS A 96 -1.44 -13.86 -36.35
CA LYS A 96 -1.45 -15.11 -37.14
C LYS A 96 -0.07 -15.73 -37.34
N GLY A 97 0.99 -14.93 -37.26
CA GLY A 97 2.37 -15.37 -37.51
C GLY A 97 3.18 -15.72 -36.26
N ILE A 98 2.54 -15.76 -35.08
CA ILE A 98 3.24 -15.88 -33.80
C ILE A 98 3.14 -17.30 -33.27
N ASP A 99 4.31 -17.87 -32.95
CA ASP A 99 4.41 -19.15 -32.25
C ASP A 99 4.51 -18.93 -30.72
N LEU A 100 3.40 -19.16 -30.01
CA LEU A 100 3.32 -18.91 -28.57
C LEU A 100 4.16 -19.87 -27.70
N ASP A 101 4.63 -20.98 -28.26
CA ASP A 101 5.51 -21.92 -27.55
C ASP A 101 6.91 -21.34 -27.33
N LYS A 102 7.37 -20.50 -28.28
CA LYS A 102 8.71 -19.88 -28.24
C LYS A 102 8.64 -18.42 -27.80
N VAL A 103 7.68 -17.68 -28.32
CA VAL A 103 7.60 -16.23 -28.15
C VAL A 103 6.27 -15.80 -27.54
N GLY A 104 6.23 -14.58 -27.01
CA GLY A 104 5.04 -13.98 -26.43
C GLY A 104 4.96 -12.50 -26.76
N LEU A 105 3.83 -11.90 -26.40
CA LEU A 105 3.53 -10.50 -26.69
C LEU A 105 3.69 -9.65 -25.43
N SER A 106 4.25 -8.45 -25.59
CA SER A 106 4.30 -7.44 -24.55
C SER A 106 4.05 -6.05 -25.11
N ILE A 107 3.20 -5.28 -24.44
CA ILE A 107 3.10 -3.83 -24.67
C ILE A 107 4.29 -3.18 -23.95
N VAL A 108 5.00 -2.29 -24.64
CA VAL A 108 6.17 -1.58 -24.10
C VAL A 108 5.84 -0.12 -23.84
N ASN A 109 5.19 0.52 -24.80
CA ASN A 109 4.78 1.91 -24.71
C ASN A 109 3.41 2.10 -25.36
N VAL A 110 2.79 3.24 -25.11
CA VAL A 110 1.51 3.63 -25.69
C VAL A 110 1.63 5.06 -26.18
N GLU A 111 1.55 5.25 -27.49
CA GLU A 111 1.54 6.57 -28.09
C GLU A 111 0.11 7.11 -28.14
N GLN A 112 -0.06 8.36 -27.76
CA GLN A 112 -1.35 9.05 -27.82
C GLN A 112 -1.46 9.80 -29.14
N ILE A 113 -2.51 9.52 -29.91
CA ILE A 113 -2.80 10.23 -31.16
C ILE A 113 -3.89 11.28 -30.92
N ASP A 114 -5.00 10.86 -30.31
CA ASP A 114 -6.11 11.73 -29.93
C ASP A 114 -6.47 11.54 -28.46
N ASN A 115 -7.40 12.34 -27.93
CA ASN A 115 -7.94 12.15 -26.57
C ASN A 115 -8.59 10.77 -26.35
N GLU A 116 -9.08 10.12 -27.42
CA GLU A 116 -9.78 8.84 -27.34
C GLU A 116 -9.00 7.65 -27.92
N ASN A 117 -8.00 7.89 -28.78
CA ASN A 117 -7.28 6.83 -29.49
C ASN A 117 -5.80 6.78 -29.10
N GLN A 118 -5.38 5.63 -28.59
CA GLN A 118 -4.01 5.34 -28.20
C GLN A 118 -3.46 4.18 -29.03
N ILE A 119 -2.32 4.35 -29.71
CA ILE A 119 -1.66 3.25 -30.44
C ILE A 119 -0.58 2.62 -29.55
N PRO A 120 -0.78 1.36 -29.11
CA PRO A 120 0.22 0.66 -28.34
C PRO A 120 1.39 0.17 -29.21
N LEU A 121 2.60 0.33 -28.67
CA LEU A 121 3.83 -0.26 -29.17
C LEU A 121 3.99 -1.65 -28.57
N VAL A 122 3.95 -2.67 -29.43
CA VAL A 122 4.01 -4.09 -29.09
C VAL A 122 5.38 -4.63 -29.49
N LYS A 123 5.99 -5.41 -28.59
CA LYS A 123 7.26 -6.09 -28.83
C LYS A 123 7.09 -7.60 -28.65
N ILE A 124 7.79 -8.36 -29.48
CA ILE A 124 7.94 -9.81 -29.32
C ILE A 124 8.98 -10.06 -28.20
N VAL A 125 8.59 -10.86 -27.22
CA VAL A 125 9.44 -11.24 -26.09
C VAL A 125 9.48 -12.76 -25.97
N GLU A 126 10.41 -13.30 -25.20
CA GLU A 126 10.41 -14.74 -24.89
C GLU A 126 9.14 -15.15 -24.14
N SER A 127 8.64 -16.37 -24.40
CA SER A 127 7.41 -16.89 -23.78
C SER A 127 7.46 -16.84 -22.24
N ARG A 128 8.61 -17.16 -21.63
CA ARG A 128 8.83 -17.06 -20.17
C ARG A 128 8.61 -15.65 -19.62
N VAL A 129 9.10 -14.64 -20.33
CA VAL A 129 8.97 -13.23 -19.94
C VAL A 129 7.51 -12.79 -20.05
N ALA A 130 6.82 -13.19 -21.10
CA ALA A 130 5.39 -12.91 -21.27
C ALA A 130 4.55 -13.53 -20.14
N LEU A 131 4.80 -14.80 -19.80
CA LEU A 131 4.11 -15.49 -18.71
C LEU A 131 4.37 -14.87 -17.33
N LYS A 132 5.59 -14.41 -17.08
CA LYS A 132 5.93 -13.68 -15.84
C LYS A 132 5.11 -12.39 -15.74
N LYS A 133 5.13 -11.56 -16.80
CA LYS A 133 4.33 -10.32 -16.85
C LYS A 133 2.84 -10.58 -16.66
N TYR A 134 2.32 -11.65 -17.26
CA TYR A 134 0.93 -12.04 -17.09
C TYR A 134 0.61 -12.47 -15.64
N SER A 135 1.50 -13.21 -14.99
CA SER A 135 1.35 -13.58 -13.58
C SER A 135 1.37 -12.36 -12.66
N ASP A 136 2.26 -11.39 -12.91
CA ASP A 136 2.30 -10.12 -12.18
C ASP A 136 1.01 -9.30 -12.39
N PHE A 137 0.47 -9.31 -13.61
CA PHE A 137 -0.82 -8.67 -13.92
C PHE A 137 -1.98 -9.32 -13.16
N LEU A 138 -2.05 -10.65 -13.12
CA LEU A 138 -3.07 -11.38 -12.35
C LEU A 138 -2.94 -11.10 -10.86
N ALA A 139 -1.72 -11.09 -10.32
CA ALA A 139 -1.46 -10.75 -8.93
C ALA A 139 -1.97 -9.35 -8.59
N LYS A 140 -1.65 -8.33 -9.41
CA LYS A 140 -2.16 -6.96 -9.25
C LYS A 140 -3.67 -6.87 -9.34
N LYS A 141 -4.29 -7.63 -10.25
CA LYS A 141 -5.74 -7.67 -10.39
C LYS A 141 -6.39 -8.26 -9.13
N LYS A 142 -5.86 -9.38 -8.64
CA LYS A 142 -6.34 -10.03 -7.40
C LYS A 142 -6.12 -9.16 -6.17
N GLU A 143 -4.99 -8.48 -6.09
CA GLU A 143 -4.72 -7.49 -5.05
C GLU A 143 -5.78 -6.38 -5.06
N LYS A 144 -6.13 -5.85 -6.25
CA LYS A 144 -7.18 -4.84 -6.38
C LYS A 144 -8.56 -5.37 -5.97
N GLU A 145 -8.91 -6.59 -6.38
CA GLU A 145 -10.16 -7.25 -5.98
C GLU A 145 -10.24 -7.43 -4.44
N LEU A 146 -9.16 -7.89 -3.80
CA LEU A 146 -9.10 -8.05 -2.35
C LEU A 146 -9.13 -6.72 -1.59
N MET A 147 -8.61 -5.65 -2.20
CA MET A 147 -8.68 -4.29 -1.68
C MET A 147 -10.11 -3.74 -1.77
N GLU A 148 -10.80 -3.95 -2.90
CA GLU A 148 -12.22 -3.58 -3.08
C GLU A 148 -13.13 -4.35 -2.12
N LEU A 149 -12.80 -5.61 -1.83
CA LEU A 149 -13.50 -6.44 -0.83
C LEU A 149 -13.13 -6.10 0.63
N GLY A 150 -12.22 -5.14 0.86
CA GLY A 150 -11.82 -4.71 2.21
C GLY A 150 -10.94 -5.70 2.98
N VAL A 151 -10.44 -6.76 2.34
CA VAL A 151 -9.57 -7.78 2.96
C VAL A 151 -8.15 -7.25 3.12
N LEU A 152 -7.68 -6.42 2.18
CA LEU A 152 -6.37 -5.79 2.21
C LEU A 152 -6.49 -4.29 2.50
N ASN A 153 -6.08 -3.89 3.70
CA ASN A 153 -5.94 -2.48 4.04
C ASN A 153 -4.79 -1.84 3.24
N LYS A 154 -5.03 -0.63 2.73
CA LYS A 154 -4.12 0.24 1.95
C LYS A 154 -2.70 0.36 2.55
N SER A 155 -2.56 0.11 3.86
CA SER A 155 -1.31 0.13 4.61
C SER A 155 -0.28 -0.94 4.21
N TYR A 156 -0.68 -2.02 3.51
CA TYR A 156 0.28 -3.06 3.09
C TYR A 156 1.19 -2.63 1.93
N LYS A 157 0.81 -1.62 1.14
CA LYS A 157 1.64 -1.11 0.04
C LYS A 157 2.87 -0.35 0.52
N ASN A 158 2.76 0.37 1.62
CA ASN A 158 3.88 1.07 2.22
C ASN A 158 4.93 0.06 2.73
N LEU A 159 4.50 -1.08 3.28
CA LEU A 159 5.39 -2.09 3.86
C LEU A 159 6.43 -2.75 2.92
N VAL A 160 6.28 -2.67 1.60
CA VAL A 160 7.20 -3.33 0.65
C VAL A 160 8.23 -2.36 0.07
N THR A 161 7.85 -1.11 -0.17
CA THR A 161 8.78 -0.02 -0.53
C THR A 161 9.53 0.51 0.70
N ASP A 162 8.89 0.52 1.87
CA ASP A 162 9.46 1.05 3.10
C ASP A 162 10.60 0.19 3.66
N LYS A 163 10.76 -1.08 3.28
CA LYS A 163 11.81 -1.94 3.88
C LYS A 163 13.25 -1.47 3.63
N LYS A 164 13.52 -0.67 2.59
CA LYS A 164 14.85 -0.06 2.37
C LYS A 164 14.98 1.31 3.05
N GLU A 165 13.87 2.00 3.29
CA GLU A 165 13.81 3.30 3.98
C GLU A 165 13.56 3.17 5.50
N ASP A 166 13.18 1.98 5.98
CA ASP A 166 12.69 1.74 7.33
C ASP A 166 13.71 2.07 8.43
N ASN A 167 15.00 2.01 8.08
CA ASN A 167 16.08 2.38 8.98
C ASN A 167 16.37 3.88 9.00
N LEU A 168 15.80 4.71 8.10
CA LEU A 168 16.01 6.15 8.11
C LEU A 168 14.89 6.84 8.90
N LYS A 169 15.23 7.57 9.95
CA LYS A 169 14.29 8.35 10.76
C LYS A 169 14.61 9.83 10.66
N HIS A 170 13.59 10.66 10.48
CA HIS A 170 13.73 12.11 10.35
C HIS A 170 13.33 12.78 11.67
N ILE A 171 14.19 13.64 12.21
CA ILE A 171 13.91 14.42 13.42
C ILE A 171 14.00 15.89 13.07
N LYS A 172 12.94 16.63 13.40
CA LYS A 172 12.90 18.09 13.25
C LYS A 172 13.43 18.76 14.51
N ILE A 173 14.30 19.75 14.33
CA ILE A 173 14.88 20.56 15.40
C ILE A 173 14.79 22.03 15.00
N SER A 174 14.29 22.85 15.91
CA SER A 174 14.21 24.30 15.71
C SER A 174 15.49 24.98 16.16
N TRP A 175 15.94 26.03 15.46
CA TRP A 175 17.02 26.89 15.96
C TRP A 175 16.66 27.59 17.28
N GLN A 176 15.38 27.83 17.53
CA GLN A 176 14.86 28.44 18.77
C GLN A 176 14.47 27.39 19.84
N ILE A 177 15.03 26.18 19.78
CA ILE A 177 14.78 25.15 20.80
C ILE A 177 15.37 25.58 22.16
N GLU A 178 14.64 25.28 23.24
CA GLU A 178 15.16 25.47 24.60
C GLU A 178 16.29 24.47 24.88
N SER A 179 17.32 24.91 25.61
CA SER A 179 18.49 24.07 25.92
C SER A 179 18.12 22.80 26.69
N ASP A 180 17.16 22.89 27.60
CA ASP A 180 16.64 21.75 28.36
C ASP A 180 15.88 20.75 27.47
N ASP A 181 15.04 21.23 26.54
CA ASP A 181 14.32 20.38 25.58
C ASP A 181 15.28 19.64 24.64
N LEU A 182 16.32 20.34 24.18
CA LEU A 182 17.38 19.77 23.35
C LEU A 182 18.15 18.67 24.10
N LYS A 183 18.59 18.94 25.33
CA LYS A 183 19.42 18.02 26.14
C LYS A 183 18.64 16.84 26.73
N ARG A 184 17.32 16.95 26.92
CA ARG A 184 16.51 15.89 27.51
C ARG A 184 15.67 15.18 26.47
N GLN A 185 14.68 15.86 25.89
CA GLN A 185 13.69 15.22 25.03
C GLN A 185 14.29 14.83 23.68
N LYS A 186 14.90 15.78 22.97
CA LYS A 186 15.47 15.52 21.65
C LYS A 186 16.73 14.66 21.72
N ALA A 187 17.61 14.88 22.69
CA ALA A 187 18.74 13.98 22.93
C ALA A 187 18.28 12.54 23.16
N HIS A 188 17.29 12.30 24.03
CA HIS A 188 16.77 10.96 24.27
C HIS A 188 16.14 10.34 23.01
N GLU A 189 15.40 11.12 22.22
CA GLU A 189 14.83 10.68 20.94
C GLU A 189 15.93 10.24 19.96
N ILE A 190 16.95 11.07 19.75
CA ILE A 190 18.10 10.80 18.87
C ILE A 190 18.85 9.56 19.34
N VAL A 191 19.24 9.51 20.61
CA VAL A 191 20.02 8.41 21.19
C VAL A 191 19.23 7.10 21.16
N SER A 192 17.92 7.13 21.46
CA SER A 192 17.06 5.94 21.40
C SER A 192 16.98 5.35 20.00
N LEU A 193 17.00 6.21 18.96
CA LEU A 193 16.96 5.76 17.56
C LEU A 193 18.32 5.22 17.10
N LEU A 194 19.41 5.89 17.45
CA LEU A 194 20.76 5.43 17.12
C LEU A 194 21.08 4.09 17.83
N LYS A 195 20.72 3.93 19.11
CA LYS A 195 20.88 2.67 19.87
C LYS A 195 20.08 1.50 19.28
N LYS A 196 19.01 1.77 18.53
CA LYS A 196 18.22 0.74 17.82
C LYS A 196 18.84 0.34 16.48
N GLY A 197 19.92 0.99 16.04
CA GLY A 197 20.55 0.76 14.74
C GLY A 197 19.88 1.49 13.58
N ASN A 198 19.05 2.51 13.85
CA ASN A 198 18.45 3.33 12.80
C ASN A 198 19.41 4.45 12.39
N LYS A 199 19.50 4.73 11.09
CA LYS A 199 20.04 5.96 10.53
C LYS A 199 19.10 7.12 10.87
N VAL A 200 19.65 8.26 11.25
CA VAL A 200 18.85 9.42 11.68
C VAL A 200 19.27 10.64 10.87
N THR A 201 18.32 11.36 10.32
CA THR A 201 18.55 12.65 9.67
C THR A 201 17.90 13.74 10.52
N LEU A 202 18.72 14.64 11.06
CA LEU A 202 18.25 15.83 11.77
C LEU A 202 18.09 16.97 10.78
N TYR A 203 16.98 17.68 10.89
CA TYR A 203 16.70 18.87 10.07
C TYR A 203 16.58 20.07 11.00
N LEU A 204 17.41 21.08 10.73
CA LEU A 204 17.48 22.32 11.48
C LEU A 204 16.93 23.47 10.63
N ASP A 205 15.91 24.13 11.14
CA ASP A 205 15.26 25.29 10.53
C ASP A 205 14.63 26.16 11.63
N ASP A 206 14.07 27.31 11.24
CA ASP A 206 13.29 28.15 12.14
C ASP A 206 11.90 27.55 12.41
N LYS A 207 11.37 27.79 13.61
CA LYS A 207 10.07 27.27 14.08
C LYS A 207 8.91 27.50 13.09
N ASN A 208 8.94 28.61 12.35
CA ASN A 208 7.90 28.97 11.38
C ASN A 208 7.87 28.05 10.15
N ASN A 209 9.03 27.54 9.72
CA ASN A 209 9.16 26.72 8.51
C ASN A 209 8.90 25.23 8.78
N ILE A 210 9.20 24.77 10.00
CA ILE A 210 9.14 23.35 10.44
C ILE A 210 7.71 22.78 10.39
N ASN A 211 6.70 23.63 10.60
CA ASN A 211 5.29 23.25 10.69
C ASN A 211 4.55 23.26 9.33
N SER A 212 5.24 23.55 8.23
CA SER A 212 4.64 23.50 6.89
C SER A 212 4.34 22.06 6.44
N ASN A 213 3.25 21.84 5.70
CA ASN A 213 2.87 20.52 5.20
C ASN A 213 3.90 19.95 4.21
N ASN A 214 4.63 20.81 3.49
CA ASN A 214 5.64 20.43 2.50
C ASN A 214 7.07 20.67 2.99
N TRP A 215 7.30 20.56 4.30
CA TRP A 215 8.57 20.94 4.91
C TRP A 215 9.80 20.17 4.37
N LEU A 216 9.66 18.96 3.82
CA LEU A 216 10.77 18.20 3.24
C LEU A 216 11.21 18.76 1.88
N GLU A 217 10.27 19.23 1.05
CA GLU A 217 10.55 19.82 -0.26
C GLU A 217 11.46 21.06 -0.11
N ASN A 218 11.26 21.80 0.98
CA ASN A 218 12.06 22.96 1.38
C ASN A 218 13.55 22.66 1.64
N PHE A 219 13.95 21.39 1.69
CA PHE A 219 15.33 20.93 1.87
C PHE A 219 15.90 20.24 0.63
N GLU A 220 15.10 19.98 -0.41
CA GLU A 220 15.61 19.36 -1.66
C GLU A 220 16.54 20.30 -2.45
N GLU A 221 16.37 21.62 -2.29
CA GLU A 221 17.22 22.64 -2.92
C GLU A 221 18.59 22.80 -2.26
N LEU A 222 18.79 22.32 -1.02
CA LEU A 222 20.09 22.36 -0.35
C LEU A 222 21.16 21.52 -1.06
N ASP A 223 20.75 20.45 -1.74
CA ASP A 223 21.65 19.63 -2.58
C ASP A 223 21.93 20.29 -3.94
N ARG A 224 21.11 21.27 -4.38
CA ARG A 224 21.16 21.84 -5.75
C ARG A 224 21.69 23.27 -5.82
N SER A 225 21.69 24.04 -4.73
CA SER A 225 21.99 25.47 -4.76
C SER A 225 22.90 25.93 -3.61
N GLN A 226 24.21 26.04 -3.90
CA GLN A 226 25.11 26.99 -3.23
C GLN A 226 25.11 28.38 -3.91
N LYS A 227 24.11 28.69 -4.73
CA LYS A 227 24.03 29.96 -5.48
C LYS A 227 23.08 30.93 -4.79
N GLY A 228 23.59 31.61 -3.77
CA GLY A 228 22.93 32.73 -3.10
C GLY A 228 23.66 33.06 -1.80
N GLU A 229 24.07 34.32 -1.62
CA GLU A 229 24.61 34.76 -0.33
C GLU A 229 23.51 34.59 0.73
N PRO A 230 23.76 33.82 1.80
CA PRO A 230 22.77 33.65 2.85
C PRO A 230 22.56 34.98 3.57
N PRO A 231 21.33 35.27 4.03
CA PRO A 231 21.06 36.49 4.80
C PRO A 231 21.97 36.53 6.04
N ARG A 232 22.70 37.64 6.21
CA ARG A 232 23.55 37.85 7.39
C ARG A 232 22.65 37.98 8.62
N LEU A 233 22.74 37.04 9.54
CA LEU A 233 22.03 37.09 10.81
C LEU A 233 22.79 37.95 11.82
N PRO A 234 22.10 38.51 12.83
CA PRO A 234 22.76 39.14 13.96
C PRO A 234 23.67 38.16 14.69
N GLU A 235 24.81 38.65 15.17
CA GLU A 235 25.83 37.84 15.86
C GLU A 235 25.26 37.05 17.05
N SER A 236 24.34 37.65 17.81
CA SER A 236 23.68 36.98 18.94
C SER A 236 22.83 35.77 18.52
N VAL A 237 22.23 35.80 17.33
CA VAL A 237 21.46 34.69 16.77
C VAL A 237 22.41 33.60 16.26
N PHE A 238 23.50 34.01 15.62
CA PHE A 238 24.53 33.10 15.15
C PHE A 238 25.14 32.29 16.30
N GLN A 239 25.48 32.95 17.41
CA GLN A 239 26.00 32.30 18.63
C GLN A 239 25.00 31.31 19.23
N LYS A 240 23.71 31.64 19.26
CA LYS A 240 22.67 30.70 19.72
C LYS A 240 22.59 29.46 18.82
N ARG A 241 22.62 29.65 17.50
CA ARG A 241 22.64 28.53 16.54
C ARG A 241 23.92 27.70 16.66
N ALA A 242 25.06 28.33 16.93
CA ALA A 242 26.34 27.65 17.19
C ALA A 242 26.26 26.76 18.43
N ALA A 243 25.69 27.26 19.53
CA ALA A 243 25.53 26.50 20.77
C ALA A 243 24.62 25.27 20.59
N VAL A 244 23.52 25.42 19.84
CA VAL A 244 22.64 24.29 19.48
C VAL A 244 23.41 23.22 18.67
N LEU A 245 24.26 23.66 17.76
CA LEU A 245 25.08 22.76 16.94
C LEU A 245 26.14 22.02 17.74
N GLU A 246 26.83 22.73 18.63
CA GLU A 246 27.86 22.18 19.50
C GLU A 246 27.27 21.11 20.43
N THR A 247 26.16 21.43 21.08
CA THR A 247 25.44 20.47 21.94
C THR A 247 24.95 19.25 21.17
N LEU A 248 24.46 19.41 19.92
CA LEU A 248 24.09 18.27 19.07
C LEU A 248 25.29 17.40 18.71
N LYS A 249 26.43 18.01 18.36
CA LYS A 249 27.67 17.27 18.08
C LYS A 249 28.12 16.47 19.31
N GLU A 250 28.05 17.08 20.49
CA GLU A 250 28.38 16.42 21.76
C GLU A 250 27.49 15.19 21.99
N ILE A 251 26.17 15.36 21.95
CA ILE A 251 25.19 14.27 22.14
C ILE A 251 25.42 13.09 21.19
N VAL A 252 25.77 13.40 19.94
CA VAL A 252 25.80 12.41 18.87
C VAL A 252 27.18 11.74 18.73
N SER A 253 28.25 12.41 19.15
CA SER A 253 29.64 11.92 19.05
C SER A 253 29.85 10.52 19.65
N GLU A 254 29.14 10.21 20.74
CA GLU A 254 29.21 8.91 21.40
C GLU A 254 28.57 7.80 20.56
N TYR A 255 27.45 8.09 19.86
CA TYR A 255 26.56 7.08 19.28
C TYR A 255 26.58 6.97 17.74
N ALA A 256 27.08 7.98 17.03
CA ALA A 256 27.12 7.98 15.57
C ALA A 256 28.55 7.99 15.02
N ASN A 257 28.74 7.35 13.87
CA ASN A 257 29.93 7.46 13.05
C ASN A 257 29.78 8.70 12.15
N ASP A 258 30.82 9.54 12.16
CA ASP A 258 31.04 10.70 11.28
C ASP A 258 29.77 11.43 10.81
N PRO A 259 29.22 12.35 11.63
CA PRO A 259 28.07 13.16 11.26
C PRO A 259 28.32 13.99 9.99
N VAL A 260 27.50 13.80 8.95
CA VAL A 260 27.60 14.59 7.71
C VAL A 260 26.68 15.81 7.82
N LEU A 261 27.28 17.00 7.76
CA LEU A 261 26.58 18.29 7.80
C LEU A 261 26.41 18.85 6.39
N LEU A 262 25.17 19.19 6.02
CA LEU A 262 24.83 19.84 4.76
C LEU A 262 24.08 21.14 5.06
N GLY A 263 24.43 22.23 4.39
CA GLY A 263 23.77 23.54 4.53
C GLY A 263 24.56 24.56 5.34
N ASN A 264 23.87 25.61 5.79
CA ASN A 264 24.48 26.75 6.46
C ASN A 264 23.68 27.13 7.72
N MET A 265 24.40 27.53 8.78
CA MET A 265 23.83 28.06 10.01
C MET A 265 22.97 29.30 9.80
N ASN A 266 23.21 30.08 8.75
CA ASN A 266 22.42 31.27 8.44
C ASN A 266 21.03 30.96 7.87
N SER A 267 20.82 29.74 7.36
CA SER A 267 19.55 29.32 6.79
C SER A 267 19.10 27.99 7.41
N LYS A 268 19.24 26.91 6.66
CA LYS A 268 18.77 25.56 6.95
C LYS A 268 19.96 24.62 6.93
N MET A 269 19.89 23.60 7.77
CA MET A 269 20.95 22.62 7.86
C MET A 269 20.40 21.22 8.07
N ILE A 270 21.08 20.24 7.50
CA ILE A 270 20.79 18.81 7.63
C ILE A 270 22.01 18.15 8.28
N MET A 271 21.78 17.37 9.32
CA MET A 271 22.81 16.52 9.93
C MET A 271 22.41 15.06 9.73
N LYS A 272 23.15 14.34 8.88
CA LYS A 272 22.93 12.91 8.60
C LYS A 272 23.80 12.09 9.56
N LEU A 273 23.17 11.19 10.30
CA LEU A 273 23.77 10.37 11.35
C LEU A 273 23.68 8.90 11.01
N ILE A 274 24.82 8.23 11.06
CA ILE A 274 24.92 6.78 10.89
C ILE A 274 25.23 6.20 12.28
N PRO A 275 24.40 5.28 12.81
CA PRO A 275 24.65 4.71 14.13
C PRO A 275 25.96 3.92 14.13
N LYS A 276 26.69 3.96 15.25
CA LYS A 276 27.75 2.99 15.52
C LYS A 276 27.14 1.60 15.62
N ASP A 277 27.87 0.58 15.16
CA ASP A 277 27.47 -0.82 15.30
C ASP A 277 27.51 -1.22 16.79
N VAL A 278 26.46 -0.83 17.51
CA VAL A 278 26.21 -1.33 18.86
C VAL A 278 25.57 -2.69 18.69
N LYS A 279 26.30 -3.76 19.06
CA LYS A 279 25.74 -5.11 19.15
C LYS A 279 24.37 -5.00 19.83
N PRO A 280 23.29 -5.52 19.23
CA PRO A 280 21.98 -5.38 19.83
C PRO A 280 22.04 -6.01 21.21
N GLN A 281 21.97 -5.19 22.26
CA GLN A 281 21.60 -5.70 23.57
C GLN A 281 20.16 -6.19 23.39
N ASN A 282 20.06 -7.50 23.13
CA ASN A 282 18.85 -8.26 23.10
C ASN A 282 18.32 -8.31 24.54
N ASN A 283 17.93 -7.16 25.09
CA ASN A 283 17.21 -7.10 26.34
C ASN A 283 15.87 -7.78 26.05
N ASP A 284 15.79 -9.03 26.49
CA ASP A 284 14.69 -9.96 26.31
C ASP A 284 13.37 -9.35 26.77
N LYS A 285 12.75 -8.58 25.87
CA LYS A 285 11.36 -8.10 26.02
C LYS A 285 10.41 -9.27 26.23
N ARG A 286 10.82 -10.48 25.84
CA ARG A 286 10.12 -11.75 26.10
C ARG A 286 10.22 -12.17 27.57
N ALA A 287 11.41 -12.19 28.15
CA ALA A 287 11.62 -12.53 29.57
C ALA A 287 10.91 -11.53 30.51
N LEU A 288 10.96 -10.23 30.20
CA LEU A 288 10.24 -9.19 30.96
C LEU A 288 8.71 -9.33 30.88
N LYS A 289 8.16 -9.78 29.74
CA LYS A 289 6.72 -10.07 29.60
C LYS A 289 6.32 -11.33 30.36
N GLU A 290 7.17 -12.36 30.36
CA GLU A 290 6.92 -13.60 31.11
C GLU A 290 6.96 -13.39 32.62
N LEU A 291 7.92 -12.61 33.13
CA LEU A 291 7.99 -12.23 34.55
C LEU A 291 6.73 -11.49 35.00
N ARG A 292 6.26 -10.49 34.23
CA ARG A 292 5.01 -9.77 34.53
C ARG A 292 3.77 -10.66 34.46
N LYS A 293 3.77 -11.69 33.59
CA LYS A 293 2.66 -12.64 33.47
C LYS A 293 2.62 -13.58 34.69
N LYS A 294 3.78 -14.09 35.14
CA LYS A 294 3.91 -14.89 36.36
C LYS A 294 3.47 -14.11 37.61
N GLU A 295 3.92 -12.87 37.77
CA GLU A 295 3.56 -12.05 38.93
C GLU A 295 2.04 -11.77 39.01
N ARG A 296 1.38 -11.58 37.86
CA ARG A 296 -0.09 -11.44 37.80
C ARG A 296 -0.81 -12.74 38.18
N GLN A 297 -0.31 -13.88 37.73
CA GLN A 297 -0.89 -15.19 38.06
C GLN A 297 -0.74 -15.52 39.55
N GLU A 298 0.42 -15.23 40.15
CA GLU A 298 0.65 -15.44 41.58
C GLU A 298 -0.23 -14.53 42.45
N LYS A 299 -0.41 -13.25 42.06
CA LYS A 299 -1.34 -12.35 42.76
C LYS A 299 -2.78 -12.83 42.68
N LEU A 300 -3.20 -13.39 41.54
CA LEU A 300 -4.53 -13.96 41.38
C LEU A 300 -4.71 -15.21 42.26
N GLN A 301 -3.73 -16.10 42.29
CA GLN A 301 -3.76 -17.31 43.11
C GLN A 301 -3.81 -16.98 44.61
N LYS A 302 -3.02 -16.01 45.07
CA LYS A 302 -3.07 -15.52 46.47
C LYS A 302 -4.45 -14.95 46.83
N ARG A 303 -5.13 -14.26 45.91
CA ARG A 303 -6.50 -13.76 46.12
C ARG A 303 -7.52 -14.90 46.20
N ILE A 304 -7.38 -15.93 45.36
CA ILE A 304 -8.27 -17.11 45.37
C ILE A 304 -8.08 -17.92 46.65
N GLN A 305 -6.84 -18.13 47.10
CA GLN A 305 -6.56 -18.83 48.36
C GLN A 305 -7.10 -18.07 49.57
N ARG A 306 -6.96 -16.74 49.62
CA ARG A 306 -7.56 -15.92 50.68
C ARG A 306 -9.08 -15.99 50.70
N LYS A 307 -9.74 -16.04 49.54
CA LYS A 307 -11.20 -16.24 49.47
C LYS A 307 -11.61 -17.62 50.00
N LYS A 308 -10.91 -18.68 49.60
CA LYS A 308 -11.18 -20.05 50.08
C LYS A 308 -10.95 -20.21 51.59
N MET A 309 -9.98 -19.51 52.16
CA MET A 309 -9.71 -19.49 53.60
C MET A 309 -10.75 -18.72 54.42
N ASN A 310 -11.46 -17.76 53.79
CA ASN A 310 -12.52 -16.99 54.45
C ASN A 310 -13.92 -17.60 54.26
N GLU A 311 -14.07 -18.61 53.40
CA GLU A 311 -15.31 -19.37 53.18
C GLU A 311 -15.33 -20.71 53.95
N MET A 312 -14.22 -21.07 54.60
CA MET A 312 -14.15 -22.10 55.66
C MET A 312 -14.28 -21.43 57.03
#